data_AF-A0A832UR24-F1
#
_entry.id   AF-A0A832UR24-F1
#
_cell.length_a   1.000
_cell.length_b   1.000
_cell.length_c   1.000
_cell.angle_alpha   90.00
_cell.angle_beta   90.00
_cell.angle_gamma   90.00
#
_symmetry.space_group_name_H-M   'P 1'
#
loop_
_entity.id
_entity.type
_entity.pdbx_description
1 polymer ?
#
loop_
_entity_poly.entity_id
_entity_poly.type
_entity_poly.pdbx_seq_one_letter_code
_entity_poly.pdbx_strand_id
1 'polypeptide(L)'
;MHIMEGYLPPMWCAIWIVISAIVVIYGIMQIKKATEDNDDALPLLALSGAFMFILSSLKMPSVSGSCSHPCGNGLGTVFFGP
;
A
#
# COMPACT_ATOMS: atom_id res chain seq x y z
N MET A 1 -1.40 -6.79 -8.21
CA MET A 1 -2.77 -7.22 -8.61
C MET A 1 -3.42 -7.90 -7.42
N HIS A 2 -4.74 -7.78 -7.27
CA HIS A 2 -5.47 -8.37 -6.15
C HIS A 2 -5.80 -9.83 -6.46
N ILE A 3 -5.61 -10.72 -5.48
CA ILE A 3 -6.10 -12.09 -5.57
C ILE A 3 -7.57 -12.07 -5.17
N MET A 4 -8.42 -12.72 -5.96
CA MET A 4 -9.86 -12.76 -5.73
C MET A 4 -10.19 -13.53 -4.45
N GLU A 5 -11.22 -13.06 -3.74
CA GLU A 5 -11.79 -13.77 -2.58
C GLU A 5 -12.20 -15.20 -2.97
N GLY A 6 -11.92 -16.16 -2.09
CA GLY A 6 -12.17 -17.58 -2.35
C GLY A 6 -11.18 -18.30 -3.29
N TYR A 7 -10.16 -17.62 -3.81
CA TYR A 7 -9.18 -18.25 -4.71
C TYR A 7 -8.10 -19.07 -3.98
N LEU A 8 -7.71 -18.65 -2.76
CA LEU A 8 -6.69 -19.37 -1.98
C LEU A 8 -7.31 -20.36 -0.98
N PRO A 9 -6.70 -21.54 -0.79
CA PRO A 9 -7.05 -22.43 0.31
C PRO A 9 -6.83 -21.73 1.67
N PRO A 10 -7.69 -22.00 2.69
CA PRO A 10 -7.62 -21.31 3.99
C PRO A 10 -6.25 -21.35 4.69
N MET A 11 -5.51 -22.46 4.50
CA MET A 11 -4.15 -22.62 5.04
C MET A 11 -3.17 -21.58 4.47
N TRP A 12 -3.23 -21.32 3.17
CA TRP A 12 -2.37 -20.33 2.51
C TRP A 12 -2.75 -18.91 2.92
N CYS A 13 -4.05 -18.62 3.09
CA CYS A 13 -4.50 -17.33 3.62
C CYS A 13 -3.89 -17.05 5.00
N ALA A 14 -3.90 -18.04 5.90
CA ALA A 14 -3.33 -17.88 7.24
C ALA A 14 -1.82 -17.59 7.20
N ILE A 15 -1.06 -18.31 6.37
CA ILE A 15 0.39 -18.09 6.22
C ILE A 15 0.68 -16.66 5.73
N TRP A 16 -0.03 -16.20 4.68
CA TRP A 16 0.17 -14.86 4.13
C TRP A 16 -0.27 -13.75 5.08
N ILE A 17 -1.33 -13.97 5.87
CA ILE A 17 -1.73 -13.04 6.94
C ILE A 17 -0.62 -12.91 7.99
N VAL A 18 -0.01 -14.02 8.44
CA VAL A 18 1.06 -13.96 9.44
C VAL A 18 2.28 -13.21 8.91
N ILE A 19 2.72 -13.51 7.68
CA ILE A 19 3.88 -12.84 7.07
C ILE A 19 3.59 -11.36 6.87
N SER A 20 2.42 -11.01 6.32
CA SER A 20 2.06 -9.60 6.11
C SER A 20 1.88 -8.85 7.43
N ALA A 21 1.34 -9.48 8.48
CA ALA A 21 1.16 -8.85 9.77
C ALA A 21 2.50 -8.39 10.36
N ILE A 22 3.57 -9.17 10.25
CA ILE A 22 4.91 -8.78 10.74
C ILE A 22 5.39 -7.51 10.03
N VAL A 23 5.24 -7.46 8.71
CA VAL A 23 5.66 -6.29 7.90
C VAL A 23 4.80 -5.06 8.21
N VAL A 24 3.49 -5.23 8.35
CA VAL A 24 2.55 -4.15 8.67
C VAL A 24 2.82 -3.58 10.06
N ILE A 25 3.05 -4.44 11.06
CA ILE A 25 3.37 -4.01 12.43
C ILE A 25 4.68 -3.20 12.42
N TYR A 26 5.71 -3.67 11.71
CA TYR A 26 6.97 -2.93 11.57
C TYR A 26 6.77 -1.56 10.92
N GLY A 27 5.97 -1.48 9.84
CA GLY A 27 5.63 -0.23 9.18
C GLY A 27 4.88 0.74 10.11
N ILE A 28 3.89 0.26 10.88
CA ILE A 28 3.16 1.07 11.85
C ILE A 28 4.09 1.61 12.93
N MET A 29 5.03 0.82 13.43
CA MET A 29 6.00 1.27 14.42
C MET A 29 6.90 2.40 13.87
N GLN A 30 7.34 2.29 12.62
CA GLN A 30 8.15 3.34 11.97
C GLN A 30 7.35 4.61 11.75
N ILE A 31 6.11 4.50 11.26
CA ILE A 31 5.19 5.63 11.08
C ILE A 31 4.95 6.33 12.42
N LYS A 32 4.68 5.58 13.49
CA LYS A 32 4.43 6.13 14.82
C LYS A 32 5.64 6.92 15.32
N LYS A 33 6.86 6.36 15.16
CA LYS A 33 8.09 7.04 15.53
C LYS A 33 8.33 8.32 14.71
N ALA A 34 8.06 8.29 13.40
CA ALA A 34 8.21 9.45 12.53
C ALA A 34 7.17 10.56 12.81
N THR A 35 6.01 10.19 13.37
CA THR A 35 4.91 11.12 13.67
C THR A 35 4.99 11.68 15.10
N GLU A 36 5.62 10.97 16.04
CA GLU A 36 5.87 11.48 17.40
C GLU A 36 6.77 12.74 17.40
N ASP A 37 7.66 12.87 16.42
CA ASP A 37 8.56 14.02 16.28
C ASP A 37 7.98 15.17 15.43
N ASN A 38 6.89 14.95 14.68
CA ASN A 38 6.25 15.95 13.82
C ASN A 38 4.74 15.72 13.66
N ASP A 39 3.92 16.57 14.31
CA ASP A 39 2.46 16.53 14.20
C ASP A 39 1.94 16.70 12.75
N ASP A 40 2.68 17.42 11.90
CA ASP A 40 2.34 17.65 10.48
C ASP A 40 2.56 16.41 9.60
N ALA A 41 3.28 15.39 10.07
CA ALA A 41 3.53 14.17 9.31
C ALA A 41 2.26 13.31 9.15
N LEU A 42 1.37 13.35 10.13
CA LEU A 42 0.11 12.58 10.17
C LEU A 42 -0.85 12.99 9.04
N PRO A 43 -1.16 14.29 8.82
CA PRO A 43 -1.99 14.72 7.70
C PRO A 43 -1.32 14.49 6.33
N LEU A 44 0.00 14.61 6.22
CA LEU A 44 0.73 14.29 4.98
C LEU A 44 0.64 12.81 4.61
N LEU A 45 0.75 11.92 5.60
CA LEU A 45 0.56 10.49 5.41
C LEU A 45 -0.86 10.16 4.95
N ALA A 46 -1.87 10.79 5.56
CA ALA A 46 -3.27 10.61 5.17
C ALA A 46 -3.52 11.09 3.73
N LEU A 47 -2.98 12.25 3.35
CA LEU A 47 -3.08 12.78 1.99
C LEU A 47 -2.40 11.85 0.97
N SER A 48 -1.23 11.32 1.32
CA SER A 48 -0.52 10.34 0.49
C SER A 48 -1.32 9.07 0.26
N GLY A 49 -1.92 8.51 1.30
CA GLY A 49 -2.79 7.34 1.18
C GLY A 49 -4.00 7.61 0.28
N ALA A 50 -4.65 8.76 0.45
CA ALA A 50 -5.76 9.18 -0.41
C ALA A 50 -5.30 9.36 -1.87
N PHE A 51 -4.12 9.95 -2.09
CA PHE A 51 -3.54 10.12 -3.41
C PHE A 51 -3.22 8.78 -4.08
N MET A 52 -2.65 7.82 -3.36
CA MET A 52 -2.41 6.46 -3.88
C MET A 52 -3.71 5.76 -4.28
N PHE A 53 -4.77 5.93 -3.48
CA PHE A 53 -6.09 5.37 -3.80
C PHE A 53 -6.69 5.96 -5.08
N ILE A 54 -6.59 7.28 -5.24
CA ILE A 54 -7.04 7.99 -6.44
C ILE A 54 -6.21 7.55 -7.65
N LEU A 55 -4.88 7.48 -7.51
CA LEU A 55 -3.98 6.98 -8.55
C LEU A 55 -4.36 5.56 -8.98
N SER A 56 -4.62 4.65 -8.03
CA SER A 56 -5.06 3.29 -8.36
C SER A 56 -6.43 3.21 -9.01
N SER A 57 -7.22 4.28 -8.99
CA SER A 57 -8.50 4.38 -9.68
C SER A 57 -8.37 4.95 -11.10
N LEU A 58 -7.23 5.57 -11.43
CA LEU A 58 -6.95 6.12 -12.76
C LEU A 58 -6.58 5.00 -13.75
N LYS A 59 -7.34 4.93 -14.84
CA LYS A 59 -7.03 4.05 -15.98
C LYS A 59 -5.89 4.67 -16.78
N MET A 60 -4.76 3.97 -16.86
CA MET A 60 -3.64 4.33 -17.72
C MET A 60 -3.52 3.35 -18.89
N PRO A 61 -3.20 3.84 -20.10
CA PRO A 61 -2.93 2.97 -21.25
C PRO A 61 -1.65 2.16 -20.99
N SER A 62 -1.76 0.83 -21.08
CA SER A 62 -0.61 -0.06 -21.00
C SER A 62 0.07 -0.17 -22.37
N VAL A 63 1.39 -0.28 -22.34
CA VAL A 63 2.25 -0.42 -23.53
C VAL A 63 1.90 -1.66 -24.36
N SER A 64 1.18 -2.63 -23.77
CA SER A 64 0.71 -3.86 -24.43
C SER A 64 -0.76 -3.82 -24.87
N GLY A 65 -1.39 -2.64 -24.99
CA GLY A 65 -2.77 -2.51 -25.51
C GLY A 65 -3.88 -2.87 -24.52
N SER A 66 -3.56 -2.94 -23.22
CA SER A 66 -4.53 -3.16 -22.13
C SER A 66 -4.74 -1.86 -21.34
N CYS A 67 -5.86 -1.74 -20.62
CA CYS A 67 -6.06 -0.67 -19.64
C CYS A 67 -5.63 -1.21 -18.27
N SER A 68 -4.59 -0.64 -17.68
CA SER A 68 -4.11 -0.97 -16.33
C SER A 68 -4.30 0.23 -15.41
N HIS A 69 -4.17 0.00 -14.11
CA HIS A 69 -4.15 1.07 -13.12
C HIS A 69 -2.81 1.05 -12.37
N PRO A 70 -2.22 2.21 -12.03
CA PRO A 70 -0.99 2.25 -11.25
C PRO A 70 -1.29 1.85 -9.80
N CYS A 71 -0.61 0.83 -9.27
CA CYS A 71 -0.78 0.47 -7.86
C CYS A 71 -0.20 1.50 -6.87
N GLY A 72 0.56 2.49 -7.34
CA GLY A 72 1.07 3.58 -6.50
C GLY A 72 2.23 3.21 -5.57
N ASN A 73 2.60 1.92 -5.44
CA ASN A 73 3.65 1.45 -4.54
C ASN A 73 4.98 2.19 -4.70
N GLY A 74 5.47 2.33 -5.95
CA GLY A 74 6.76 3.00 -6.21
C GLY A 74 6.75 4.49 -5.88
N LEU A 75 5.62 5.17 -6.10
CA LEU A 75 5.46 6.57 -5.72
C LEU A 75 5.42 6.69 -4.19
N GLY A 76 4.72 5.78 -3.51
CA GLY A 76 4.67 5.74 -2.05
C GLY A 76 6.03 5.57 -1.40
N THR A 77 6.83 4.62 -1.87
CA THR A 77 8.17 4.36 -1.33
C THR A 77 9.12 5.55 -1.53
N VAL A 78 9.00 6.29 -2.64
CA VAL A 78 9.86 7.46 -2.91
C VAL A 78 9.51 8.65 -2.02
N PHE A 79 8.24 8.91 -1.77
CA PHE A 79 7.82 10.07 -0.98
C PHE A 79 7.85 9.83 0.54
N PHE A 80 7.59 8.60 1.00
CA PHE A 80 7.39 8.31 2.42
C PHE A 80 8.29 7.20 2.99
N GLY A 81 9.13 6.58 2.15
CA GLY A 81 9.93 5.42 2.54
C GLY A 81 9.15 4.09 2.47
N PRO A 82 9.83 2.95 2.64
CA PRO A 82 9.22 1.61 2.64
C PRO A 82 8.37 1.32 3.88
#